data_AF-A0A9P0KZ52-F1
#
_entry.id   AF-A0A9P0KZ52-F1
#
_cell.length_a   1.000
_cell.length_b   1.000
_cell.length_c   1.000
_cell.angle_alpha   90.00
_cell.angle_beta   90.00
_cell.angle_gamma   90.00
#
_symmetry.space_group_name_H-M   'P 1'
#
loop_
_entity.id
_entity.type
_entity.pdbx_description
1 polymer ?
#
loop_
_entity_poly.entity_id
_entity_poly.type
_entity_poly.pdbx_seq_one_letter_code
_entity_poly.pdbx_strand_id
1 'polypeptide(L)'
;MKPSKLQDHLRRCHPDKTEKDLKYFQTLKHKFQKRPTPDRMFASTSLRNGDGLRASYNISLLIAKSGKPHTIGEKLILPAVEEV
;
A
#
# COMPACT_ATOMS: atom_id res chain seq x y z
N MET A 1 -4.48 28.89 0.67
CA MET A 1 -3.87 30.08 1.32
C MET A 1 -4.06 31.30 0.42
N LYS A 2 -4.21 32.50 1.00
CA LYS A 2 -4.14 33.76 0.23
C LYS A 2 -2.69 33.97 -0.29
N PRO A 3 -2.46 34.62 -1.44
CA PRO A 3 -1.12 34.80 -2.02
C PRO A 3 -0.10 35.47 -1.07
N SER A 4 -0.52 36.53 -0.36
CA SER A 4 0.32 37.22 0.62
C SER A 4 0.76 36.30 1.76
N LYS A 5 -0.17 35.48 2.29
CA LYS A 5 0.12 34.50 3.34
C LYS A 5 1.04 33.38 2.86
N LEU A 6 0.92 32.97 1.59
CA LEU A 6 1.82 31.97 1.01
C LEU A 6 3.24 32.51 0.88
N GLN A 7 3.41 33.74 0.39
CA GLN A 7 4.73 34.39 0.32
C GLN A 7 5.38 34.51 1.71
N ASP A 8 4.63 34.98 2.71
CA ASP A 8 5.15 35.08 4.09
C ASP A 8 5.55 33.72 4.66
N HIS A 9 4.75 32.68 4.40
CA HIS A 9 5.05 31.32 4.82
C HIS A 9 6.35 30.81 4.17
N LEU A 10 6.54 31.03 2.87
CA LEU A 10 7.77 30.65 2.18
C LEU A 10 8.98 31.38 2.80
N ARG A 11 8.88 32.70 2.99
CA ARG A 11 9.97 33.48 3.62
C ARG A 11 10.34 33.01 5.02
N ARG A 12 9.35 32.65 5.85
CA ARG A 12 9.60 32.20 7.24
C ARG A 12 10.03 30.74 7.35
N CYS A 13 9.39 29.85 6.62
CA CYS A 13 9.52 28.40 6.81
C CYS A 13 10.39 27.72 5.76
N HIS A 14 10.47 28.29 4.55
CA HIS A 14 11.20 27.73 3.41
C HIS A 14 11.94 28.83 2.62
N PRO A 15 12.91 29.54 3.23
CA PRO A 15 13.57 30.68 2.60
C PRO A 15 14.20 30.33 1.26
N ASP A 16 14.74 29.11 1.15
CA ASP A 16 15.35 28.50 -0.05
C ASP A 16 14.38 28.30 -1.22
N LYS A 17 13.07 28.38 -0.97
CA LYS A 17 12.01 28.13 -1.96
C LYS A 17 11.26 29.39 -2.37
N THR A 18 11.61 30.55 -1.83
CA THR A 18 10.90 31.82 -2.07
C THR A 18 10.97 32.24 -3.54
N GLU A 19 12.11 32.05 -4.18
CA GLU A 19 12.39 32.43 -5.58
C GLU A 19 12.09 31.31 -6.59
N LYS A 20 11.47 30.21 -6.16
CA LYS A 20 11.17 29.09 -7.06
C LYS A 20 9.94 29.41 -7.92
N ASP A 21 10.00 28.98 -9.17
CA ASP A 21 8.93 29.20 -10.12
C ASP A 21 7.76 28.22 -9.93
N LEU A 22 6.65 28.48 -10.62
CA LEU A 22 5.46 27.62 -10.57
C LEU A 22 5.78 26.18 -10.99
N LYS A 23 6.66 26.01 -11.99
CA LYS A 23 7.04 24.70 -12.52
C LYS A 23 7.73 23.83 -11.48
N TYR A 24 8.59 24.41 -10.65
CA TYR A 24 9.19 23.73 -9.50
C TYR A 24 8.11 23.14 -8.58
N PHE A 25 7.11 23.94 -8.19
CA PHE A 25 6.06 23.47 -7.29
C PHE A 25 5.11 22.44 -7.93
N GLN A 26 4.81 22.57 -9.22
CA GLN A 26 4.06 21.55 -9.97
C GLN A 26 4.81 20.22 -10.00
N THR A 27 6.12 20.26 -10.25
CA THR A 27 6.98 19.08 -10.23
C THR A 27 7.03 18.45 -8.85
N LEU A 28 7.16 19.27 -7.79
CA LEU A 28 7.18 18.82 -6.41
C LEU A 28 5.85 18.14 -6.02
N LYS A 29 4.72 18.74 -6.40
CA LYS A 29 3.38 18.16 -6.19
C LYS A 29 3.28 16.79 -6.86
N HIS A 30 3.68 16.68 -8.12
CA HIS A 30 3.62 15.43 -8.85
C HIS A 30 4.51 14.34 -8.22
N LYS A 31 5.73 14.69 -7.77
CA LYS A 31 6.60 13.79 -7.00
C LYS A 31 5.93 13.33 -5.70
N PHE A 32 5.31 14.24 -4.97
CA PHE A 32 4.61 13.93 -3.72
C PHE A 32 3.42 12.99 -3.95
N GLN A 33 2.60 13.23 -4.98
CA GLN A 33 1.46 12.39 -5.33
C GLN A 33 1.86 10.98 -5.81
N LYS A 34 3.03 10.86 -6.45
CA LYS A 34 3.58 9.56 -6.88
C LYS A 34 4.37 8.85 -5.80
N ARG A 35 4.63 9.50 -4.66
CA ARG A 35 5.35 8.88 -3.55
C ARG A 35 4.56 7.65 -3.07
N PRO A 36 5.23 6.50 -2.87
CA PRO A 36 4.59 5.37 -2.22
C PRO A 36 4.18 5.77 -0.81
N THR A 37 2.90 5.67 -0.49
CA THR A 37 2.38 5.80 0.87
C THR A 37 2.05 4.41 1.40
N PRO A 38 2.11 4.18 2.72
CA PRO A 38 1.72 2.89 3.31
C PRO A 38 0.34 2.43 2.81
N ASP A 39 -0.64 3.33 2.84
CA ASP A 39 -2.00 3.08 2.34
C ASP A 39 -2.01 2.57 0.88
N ARG A 40 -1.26 3.24 -0.01
CA ARG A 40 -1.18 2.86 -1.44
C ARG A 40 -0.37 1.58 -1.68
N MET A 41 0.64 1.31 -0.83
CA MET A 41 1.38 0.04 -0.87
C MET A 41 0.46 -1.12 -0.53
N PHE A 42 -0.31 -1.00 0.56
CA PHE A 42 -1.23 -2.04 1.03
C PHE A 42 -2.52 -2.14 0.19
N ALA A 43 -2.93 -1.08 -0.51
CA ALA A 43 -4.05 -1.12 -1.44
C ALA A 43 -3.82 -2.09 -2.61
N SER A 44 -2.57 -2.26 -3.05
CA SER A 44 -2.24 -3.23 -4.11
C SER A 44 -2.34 -4.68 -3.65
N THR A 45 -2.07 -4.95 -2.37
CA THR A 45 -2.20 -6.29 -1.76
C THR A 45 -3.65 -6.66 -1.45
N SER A 46 -4.51 -5.68 -1.15
CA SER A 46 -5.94 -5.97 -0.90
C SER A 46 -6.70 -6.30 -2.19
N LEU A 47 -6.35 -5.68 -3.32
CA LEU A 47 -6.98 -5.94 -4.62
C LEU A 47 -6.63 -7.32 -5.21
N ARG A 48 -5.48 -7.91 -4.87
CA ARG A 48 -4.98 -9.15 -5.49
C ARG A 48 -5.45 -10.43 -4.81
N ASN A 49 -6.13 -10.33 -3.67
CA ASN A 49 -6.25 -11.45 -2.75
C ASN A 49 -7.67 -12.04 -2.63
N GLY A 50 -8.63 -11.65 -3.48
CA GLY A 50 -10.04 -12.07 -3.34
C GLY A 50 -10.22 -13.58 -3.21
N ASP A 51 -9.79 -14.33 -4.21
CA ASP A 51 -10.06 -15.77 -4.28
C ASP A 51 -9.08 -16.61 -3.46
N GLY A 52 -7.78 -16.28 -3.50
CA GLY A 52 -6.75 -16.99 -2.76
C GLY A 52 -6.90 -16.87 -1.24
N LEU A 53 -7.26 -15.69 -0.73
CA LEU A 53 -7.52 -15.48 0.70
C LEU A 53 -8.78 -16.21 1.16
N ARG A 54 -9.83 -16.19 0.32
CA ARG A 54 -11.06 -16.91 0.61
C ARG A 54 -10.82 -18.42 0.64
N ALA A 55 -10.04 -18.93 -0.30
CA ALA A 55 -9.65 -20.33 -0.34
C ALA A 55 -8.82 -20.72 0.90
N SER A 56 -7.79 -19.95 1.24
CA SER A 56 -6.93 -20.24 2.40
C SER A 56 -7.71 -20.21 3.73
N TYR A 57 -8.64 -19.26 3.87
CA TYR A 57 -9.56 -19.21 5.01
C TYR A 57 -10.45 -20.46 5.08
N ASN A 58 -11.09 -20.84 3.97
CA ASN A 58 -11.98 -22.01 3.93
C ASN A 58 -11.23 -23.31 4.27
N ILE A 59 -10.02 -23.49 3.74
CA ILE A 59 -9.17 -24.64 4.05
C ILE A 59 -8.85 -24.68 5.54
N SER A 60 -8.39 -23.56 6.09
CA SER A 60 -8.06 -23.45 7.52
C SER A 60 -9.28 -23.75 8.41
N LEU A 61 -10.45 -23.25 8.03
CA LEU A 61 -11.71 -23.49 8.73
C LEU A 61 -12.10 -24.98 8.73
N LEU A 62 -11.94 -25.67 7.61
CA LEU A 62 -12.23 -27.11 7.50
C LEU A 62 -11.26 -27.95 8.33
N ILE A 63 -9.98 -27.59 8.35
CA ILE A 63 -8.96 -28.25 9.18
C ILE A 63 -9.32 -28.10 10.67
N ALA A 64 -9.66 -26.90 11.11
CA ALA A 64 -10.06 -26.64 12.49
C ALA A 64 -11.34 -27.41 12.87
N LYS A 65 -12.38 -27.36 12.02
CA LYS A 65 -13.65 -28.08 12.24
C LYS A 65 -13.49 -29.59 12.28
N SER A 66 -12.54 -30.14 11.52
CA SER A 66 -12.23 -31.57 11.51
C SER A 66 -11.28 -32.01 12.63
N GLY A 67 -10.84 -31.08 13.49
CA GLY A 67 -9.93 -31.35 14.59
C GLY A 67 -8.54 -31.80 14.14
N LYS A 68 -8.15 -31.46 12.91
CA LYS A 68 -6.85 -31.84 12.35
C LYS A 68 -5.78 -30.80 12.71
N PRO A 69 -4.50 -31.21 12.82
CA PRO A 69 -3.41 -30.26 13.03
C PRO A 69 -3.25 -29.36 11.80
N HIS A 70 -2.87 -28.09 12.02
CA HIS A 70 -2.66 -27.12 10.95
C HIS A 70 -1.63 -27.60 9.88
N THR A 71 -0.68 -28.44 10.29
CA THR A 71 0.34 -29.04 9.41
C THR A 71 -0.23 -29.91 8.28
N ILE A 72 -1.48 -30.37 8.38
CA ILE A 72 -2.13 -31.10 7.28
C ILE A 72 -2.38 -30.19 6.07
N GLY A 73 -2.64 -28.89 6.31
CA GLY A 73 -2.83 -27.92 5.25
C GLY A 73 -1.54 -27.73 4.46
N GLU A 74 -0.41 -27.53 5.14
CA GLU A 74 0.89 -27.36 4.49
C GLU A 74 1.29 -28.60 3.66
N LYS A 75 1.12 -29.80 4.23
CA LYS A 75 1.46 -31.06 3.55
C LYS A 75 0.66 -31.33 2.29
N LEU A 76 -0.58 -30.84 2.21
CA LEU A 76 -1.47 -31.09 1.07
C LEU A 76 -1.50 -29.93 0.08
N ILE A 77 -1.44 -28.69 0.57
CA ILE A 77 -1.59 -27.49 -0.27
C ILE A 77 -0.27 -27.11 -0.93
N LEU A 78 0.89 -27.24 -0.26
CA LEU A 78 2.18 -26.89 -0.89
C LEU A 78 2.46 -27.74 -2.14
N PRO A 79 2.34 -29.09 -2.11
CA PRO A 79 2.56 -29.90 -3.30
C PRO A 79 1.53 -29.63 -4.41
N ALA A 80 0.26 -29.43 -4.05
CA ALA A 80 -0.80 -29.18 -5.03
C ALA A 80 -0.63 -27.85 -5.77
N VAL A 81 0.02 -26.85 -5.15
CA VAL A 81 0.36 -25.58 -5.82
C VAL A 81 1.57 -25.73 -6.74
N GLU A 82 2.52 -26.61 -6.41
CA GLU A 82 3.69 -26.88 -7.26
C GLU A 82 3.36 -27.65 -8.55
N GLU A 83 2.22 -28.35 -8.60
CA GLU A 83 1.75 -29.09 -9.78
C GLU A 83 1.03 -28.22 -10.84
N VAL A 84 0.77 -26.94 -10.56
CA VAL A 84 0.05 -26.00 -11.44
C VAL A 84 0.99 -24.96 -12.03
#